data_AF-A0A1M6D3B0-F1
#
_entry.id   AF-A0A1M6D3B0-F1
#
_cell.length_a   1.000
_cell.length_b   1.000
_cell.length_c   1.000
_cell.angle_alpha   90.00
_cell.angle_beta   90.00
_cell.angle_gamma   90.00
#
_symmetry.space_group_name_H-M   'P 1'
#
loop_
_entity.id
_entity.type
_entity.pdbx_description
1 polymer ?
#
loop_
_entity_poly.entity_id
_entity_poly.type
_entity_poly.pdbx_seq_one_letter_code
_entity_poly.pdbx_strand_id
1 'polypeptide(L)'
;MRNVYEETMNLAGRKHMSGSRKAGFTLMELMVYIAIMGIVVIVAGQAFSDSTKMRIRTQSMLKASEVAENVAAIMKDDLAQMGAKSAMNSANEFSAVYNDVYMDPANTAADKVDKSSFKLNSASDLSFRRVRYSDNGVFVSVEEVRWWLDGKKLKRSCRTVTTETTIATDDPCSATDVAGATQKAVTYAENVDSLLFVMAKPSVTEDAVQLFPPSNGDEFMLLQRVDEPAHYHMMNVENNDNISTLSGFAYNYEDNAATNVNTPETAERNQVYVAENNSDILPWNTACTKKKNKFTLKPHVVYELSFSLPYTGADNQADPVQMFAPGRDHMSIGFRNSDGTIPAGWNDFLFYPSVSSNASEKRTMRFSVANTIEDVCMAFTFVNYLSAIHDGKIKIKSLKLRQLATANYTFDDWSPESSIPQKKNVKAMKFILKTSQNGESGRVETFVALPSNGPED
;
A
#
# COMPACT_ATOMS: atom_id res chain seq x y z
N MET A 1 19.25 -53.40 -8.49
CA MET A 1 20.06 -53.74 -7.30
C MET A 1 19.23 -54.68 -6.42
N ARG A 2 19.67 -55.94 -6.36
CA ARG A 2 19.53 -56.97 -5.28
C ARG A 2 18.23 -56.96 -4.44
N ASN A 3 17.33 -57.95 -4.56
CA ASN A 3 17.37 -59.35 -4.04
C ASN A 3 17.87 -59.45 -2.58
N VAL A 4 17.41 -60.29 -1.65
CA VAL A 4 16.39 -61.35 -1.44
C VAL A 4 16.58 -61.74 0.06
N TYR A 5 15.59 -62.36 0.71
CA TYR A 5 15.67 -63.44 1.75
C TYR A 5 14.33 -63.35 2.52
N GLU A 6 13.28 -64.15 2.26
CA GLU A 6 13.16 -65.61 2.35
C GLU A 6 13.93 -66.24 3.51
N GLU A 7 13.21 -66.60 4.58
CA GLU A 7 13.51 -67.82 5.32
C GLU A 7 12.22 -68.44 5.85
N THR A 8 11.78 -69.48 5.15
CA THR A 8 10.90 -70.52 5.68
C THR A 8 11.81 -71.60 6.26
N MET A 9 11.58 -72.02 7.50
CA MET A 9 12.07 -73.31 7.99
C MET A 9 10.92 -74.10 8.60
N ASN A 10 10.49 -75.09 7.83
CA ASN A 10 9.84 -76.29 8.30
C ASN A 10 10.81 -77.08 9.19
N LEU A 11 10.35 -77.51 10.36
CA LEU A 11 10.89 -78.69 11.02
C LEU A 11 9.73 -79.56 11.52
N ALA A 12 9.42 -80.56 10.69
CA ALA A 12 8.55 -81.67 11.03
C ALA A 12 9.23 -82.54 12.09
N GLY A 13 8.62 -82.61 13.28
CA GLY A 13 8.94 -83.56 14.34
C GLY A 13 7.68 -84.29 14.79
N ARG A 14 7.32 -85.37 14.08
CA ARG A 14 6.21 -86.26 14.40
C ARG A 14 6.67 -87.31 15.41
N LYS A 15 6.14 -87.29 16.65
CA LYS A 15 5.75 -88.46 17.49
C LYS A 15 5.70 -88.09 18.98
N HIS A 16 4.50 -87.87 19.50
CA HIS A 16 3.87 -88.74 20.50
C HIS A 16 2.45 -88.22 20.76
N MET A 17 1.44 -88.91 20.22
CA MET A 17 0.11 -88.90 20.82
C MET A 17 0.25 -89.61 22.17
N SER A 18 0.41 -88.81 23.22
CA SER A 18 0.30 -89.25 24.61
C SER A 18 -0.83 -88.43 25.20
N GLY A 19 -1.97 -89.09 25.41
CA GLY A 19 -3.07 -88.67 26.26
C GLY A 19 -3.64 -87.28 26.00
N SER A 20 -4.86 -87.24 25.46
CA SER A 20 -5.79 -86.14 25.70
C SER A 20 -5.88 -85.86 27.20
N ARG A 21 -5.01 -85.00 27.73
CA ARG A 21 -5.36 -84.16 28.87
C ARG A 21 -6.13 -83.02 28.26
N LYS A 22 -7.46 -83.13 28.30
CA LYS A 22 -8.33 -81.97 28.37
C LYS A 22 -7.87 -81.18 29.59
N ALA A 23 -6.85 -80.34 29.43
CA ALA A 23 -6.54 -79.30 30.38
C ALA A 23 -7.73 -78.35 30.24
N GLY A 24 -8.73 -78.56 31.08
CA GLY A 24 -9.83 -77.63 31.21
C GLY A 24 -9.20 -76.26 31.42
N PHE A 25 -9.57 -75.31 30.56
CA PHE A 25 -9.23 -73.91 30.72
C PHE A 25 -9.51 -73.58 32.18
N THR A 26 -8.47 -73.30 32.96
CA THR A 26 -8.69 -72.99 34.37
C THR A 26 -9.48 -71.69 34.40
N LEU A 27 -10.47 -71.59 35.30
CA LEU A 27 -11.34 -70.41 35.39
C LEU A 27 -10.53 -69.11 35.49
N MET A 28 -9.35 -69.19 36.10
CA MET A 28 -8.38 -68.10 36.22
C MET A 28 -7.82 -67.63 34.86
N GLU A 29 -7.48 -68.55 33.97
CA GLU A 29 -6.94 -68.24 32.64
C GLU A 29 -8.00 -67.59 31.73
N LEU A 30 -9.26 -68.03 31.86
CA LEU A 30 -10.40 -67.39 31.19
C LEU A 30 -10.63 -65.95 31.71
N MET A 31 -10.53 -65.74 33.03
CA MET A 31 -10.67 -64.42 33.63
C MET A 31 -9.58 -63.45 33.18
N VAL A 32 -8.33 -63.90 33.08
CA VAL A 32 -7.23 -63.07 32.58
C VAL A 32 -7.47 -62.69 31.12
N TYR A 33 -7.95 -63.60 30.28
CA TYR A 33 -8.27 -63.31 28.88
C TYR A 33 -9.37 -62.25 28.74
N ILE A 34 -10.44 -62.37 29.52
CA ILE A 34 -11.55 -61.40 29.53
C ILE A 34 -11.06 -60.05 30.08
N ALA A 35 -10.21 -60.05 31.11
CA ALA A 35 -9.65 -58.82 31.68
C ALA A 35 -8.76 -58.08 30.68
N ILE A 36 -7.86 -58.78 29.98
CA ILE A 36 -7.00 -58.17 28.95
C ILE A 36 -7.85 -57.64 27.79
N MET A 37 -8.84 -58.41 27.31
CA MET A 37 -9.78 -57.94 26.28
C MET A 37 -10.56 -56.69 26.73
N GLY A 38 -11.03 -56.67 27.98
CA GLY A 38 -11.72 -55.51 28.54
C GLY A 38 -10.86 -54.26 28.54
N ILE A 39 -9.59 -54.37 28.94
CA ILE A 39 -8.63 -53.25 28.91
C ILE A 39 -8.40 -52.78 27.47
N VAL A 40 -8.17 -53.70 26.53
CA VAL A 40 -7.94 -53.36 25.12
C VAL A 40 -9.15 -52.66 24.51
N VAL A 41 -10.37 -53.12 24.77
CA VAL A 41 -11.60 -52.49 24.28
C VAL A 41 -11.79 -51.09 24.88
N ILE A 42 -11.46 -50.88 26.16
CA ILE A 42 -11.53 -49.56 26.79
C ILE A 42 -10.52 -48.60 26.16
N VAL A 43 -9.26 -49.03 26.01
CA VAL A 43 -8.20 -48.20 25.41
C VAL A 43 -8.52 -47.88 23.95
N ALA A 44 -8.96 -48.86 23.16
CA ALA A 44 -9.39 -48.65 21.78
C ALA A 44 -10.61 -47.72 21.71
N GLY A 45 -11.61 -47.91 22.58
CA GLY A 45 -12.80 -47.06 22.65
C GLY A 45 -12.47 -45.61 22.99
N GLN A 46 -11.55 -45.37 23.93
CA GLN A 46 -11.04 -44.03 24.25
C GLN A 46 -10.30 -43.42 23.06
N ALA A 47 -9.38 -44.17 22.43
CA ALA A 47 -8.63 -43.70 21.27
C ALA A 47 -9.52 -43.35 20.06
N PHE A 48 -10.54 -44.15 19.77
CA PHE A 48 -11.51 -43.86 18.70
C PHE A 48 -12.41 -42.66 19.03
N SER A 49 -12.85 -42.53 20.28
CA SER A 49 -13.61 -41.37 20.75
C SER A 49 -12.81 -40.07 20.63
N ASP A 50 -11.55 -40.07 21.08
CA ASP A 50 -10.68 -38.91 21.02
C ASP A 50 -10.32 -38.52 19.59
N SER A 51 -10.06 -39.50 18.72
CA SER A 51 -9.82 -39.28 17.29
C SER A 51 -11.03 -38.66 16.59
N THR A 52 -12.24 -39.16 16.87
CA THR A 52 -13.49 -38.64 16.29
C THR A 52 -13.76 -37.22 16.77
N LYS A 53 -13.57 -36.96 18.07
CA LYS A 53 -13.72 -35.62 18.67
C LYS A 53 -12.72 -34.64 18.05
N MET A 54 -11.46 -35.03 17.88
CA MET A 54 -10.44 -34.20 17.23
C MET A 54 -10.84 -33.89 15.78
N ARG A 55 -11.26 -34.89 15.01
CA ARG A 55 -11.71 -34.69 13.63
C ARG A 55 -12.88 -33.72 13.53
N ILE A 56 -13.91 -33.87 14.38
CA ILE A 56 -15.08 -32.99 14.40
C ILE A 56 -14.66 -31.56 14.74
N ARG A 57 -13.79 -31.37 15.75
CA ARG A 57 -13.27 -30.05 16.11
C ARG A 57 -12.50 -29.40 14.96
N THR A 58 -11.59 -30.14 14.32
CA THR A 58 -10.83 -29.63 13.17
C THR A 58 -11.76 -29.26 12.01
N GLN A 59 -12.75 -30.09 11.68
CA GLN A 59 -13.72 -29.77 10.64
C GLN A 59 -14.58 -28.54 10.98
N SER A 60 -15.02 -28.40 12.23
CA SER A 60 -15.76 -27.22 12.69
C SER A 60 -14.92 -25.96 12.66
N MET A 61 -13.64 -26.04 13.04
CA MET A 61 -12.70 -24.92 12.94
C MET A 61 -12.48 -24.50 11.49
N LEU A 62 -12.21 -25.45 10.59
CA LEU A 62 -12.02 -25.17 9.16
C LEU A 62 -13.25 -24.52 8.54
N LYS A 63 -14.45 -25.03 8.85
CA LYS A 63 -15.71 -24.45 8.37
C LYS A 63 -15.96 -23.05 8.93
N ALA A 64 -15.63 -22.80 10.20
CA ALA A 64 -15.75 -21.47 10.78
C ALA A 64 -14.81 -20.47 10.09
N SER A 65 -13.57 -20.87 9.82
CA SER A 65 -12.59 -20.06 9.08
C SER A 65 -13.02 -19.81 7.63
N GLU A 66 -13.51 -20.83 6.92
CA GLU A 66 -14.01 -20.71 5.55
C GLU A 66 -15.17 -19.68 5.46
N VAL A 67 -16.12 -19.74 6.39
CA VAL A 67 -17.21 -18.76 6.47
C VAL A 67 -16.65 -17.36 6.74
N ALA A 68 -15.67 -17.23 7.64
CA ALA A 68 -15.07 -15.94 7.97
C ALA A 68 -14.31 -15.33 6.77
N GLU A 69 -13.54 -16.14 6.03
CA GLU A 69 -12.79 -15.70 4.85
C GLU A 69 -13.70 -15.33 3.68
N ASN A 70 -14.75 -16.12 3.42
CA ASN A 70 -15.72 -15.81 2.37
C ASN A 70 -16.45 -14.48 2.63
N VAL A 71 -16.86 -14.24 3.88
CA VAL A 71 -17.44 -12.95 4.28
C VAL A 71 -16.42 -11.82 4.14
N ALA A 72 -15.19 -12.04 4.58
CA ALA A 72 -14.15 -11.02 4.54
C ALA A 72 -13.80 -10.60 3.11
N ALA A 73 -13.77 -11.54 2.16
CA ALA A 73 -13.55 -11.24 0.75
C ALA A 73 -14.65 -10.33 0.18
N ILE A 74 -15.92 -10.69 0.39
CA ILE A 74 -17.06 -9.90 -0.10
C ILE A 74 -17.08 -8.52 0.55
N MET A 75 -16.87 -8.44 1.87
CA MET A 75 -16.83 -7.18 2.60
C MET A 75 -15.67 -6.29 2.13
N LYS A 76 -14.50 -6.87 1.85
CA LYS A 76 -13.36 -6.14 1.31
C LYS A 76 -13.67 -5.54 -0.06
N ASP A 77 -14.31 -6.28 -0.95
CA ASP A 77 -14.68 -5.79 -2.29
C ASP A 77 -15.70 -4.65 -2.21
N ASP A 78 -16.67 -4.79 -1.32
CA ASP A 78 -17.68 -3.78 -1.00
C ASP A 78 -17.02 -2.48 -0.47
N LEU A 79 -16.11 -2.59 0.50
CA LEU A 79 -15.41 -1.47 1.10
C LEU A 79 -14.41 -0.81 0.14
N ALA A 80 -13.75 -1.57 -0.73
CA ALA A 80 -12.84 -1.03 -1.72
C ALA A 80 -13.54 -0.08 -2.70
N GLN A 81 -14.83 -0.30 -2.97
CA GLN A 81 -15.64 0.55 -3.85
C GLN A 81 -16.03 1.89 -3.22
N MET A 82 -15.78 2.08 -1.92
CA MET A 82 -15.94 3.39 -1.30
C MET A 82 -15.01 4.45 -1.88
N GLY A 83 -13.93 4.07 -2.56
CA GLY A 83 -13.01 5.01 -3.22
C GLY A 83 -13.61 5.72 -4.43
N ALA A 84 -14.70 5.22 -4.98
CA ALA A 84 -15.25 5.69 -6.24
C ALA A 84 -16.17 6.91 -6.00
N LYS A 85 -15.88 8.03 -6.68
CA LYS A 85 -16.60 9.32 -6.51
C LYS A 85 -16.98 9.97 -7.83
N SER A 86 -16.26 9.67 -8.90
CA SER A 86 -16.48 10.19 -10.23
C SER A 86 -16.89 9.11 -11.21
N ALA A 87 -17.59 9.49 -12.28
CA ALA A 87 -17.95 8.60 -13.36
C ALA A 87 -17.68 9.23 -14.72
N MET A 88 -17.64 8.38 -15.73
CA MET A 88 -17.56 8.78 -17.13
C MET A 88 -18.91 9.37 -17.55
N ASN A 89 -18.88 10.56 -18.13
CA ASN A 89 -20.06 11.17 -18.74
C ASN A 89 -20.32 10.58 -20.13
N SER A 90 -21.42 10.99 -20.77
CA SER A 90 -21.79 10.54 -22.13
C SER A 90 -20.81 10.97 -23.23
N ALA A 91 -19.86 11.86 -22.92
CA ALA A 91 -18.79 12.32 -23.80
C ALA A 91 -17.44 11.60 -23.52
N ASN A 92 -17.44 10.52 -22.73
CA ASN A 92 -16.25 9.75 -22.37
C ASN A 92 -15.23 10.52 -21.50
N GLU A 93 -15.66 11.52 -20.74
CA GLU A 93 -14.81 12.28 -19.82
C GLU A 93 -15.21 12.02 -18.36
N PHE A 94 -14.21 11.91 -17.47
CA PHE A 94 -14.45 11.88 -16.02
C PHE A 94 -14.63 13.31 -15.51
N SER A 95 -15.86 13.77 -15.33
CA SER A 95 -16.11 15.19 -15.01
C SER A 95 -17.04 15.47 -13.83
N ALA A 96 -17.78 14.49 -13.31
CA ALA A 96 -18.74 14.72 -12.23
C ALA A 96 -18.37 13.95 -10.95
N VAL A 97 -18.08 14.67 -9.87
CA VAL A 97 -18.09 14.11 -8.49
C VAL A 97 -19.52 14.17 -7.99
N TYR A 98 -20.12 13.02 -7.69
CA TYR A 98 -21.52 12.94 -7.25
C TYR A 98 -21.63 13.26 -5.75
N ASN A 99 -22.26 14.39 -5.40
CA ASN A 99 -22.37 14.80 -3.99
C ASN A 99 -23.14 13.80 -3.11
N ASP A 100 -24.07 13.02 -3.66
CA ASP A 100 -24.86 12.05 -2.90
C ASP A 100 -24.02 10.87 -2.36
N VAL A 101 -22.81 10.69 -2.87
CA VAL A 101 -21.85 9.70 -2.36
C VAL A 101 -21.32 10.07 -0.97
N TYR A 102 -21.49 11.31 -0.53
CA TYR A 102 -21.14 11.78 0.80
C TYR A 102 -22.32 11.66 1.74
N MET A 103 -22.07 11.38 3.02
CA MET A 103 -23.14 11.11 3.98
C MET A 103 -24.04 12.31 4.25
N ASP A 104 -23.46 13.48 4.51
CA ASP A 104 -24.19 14.73 4.77
C ASP A 104 -23.35 15.96 4.40
N PRO A 105 -23.08 16.19 3.10
CA PRO A 105 -22.19 17.25 2.66
C PRO A 105 -22.80 18.65 2.79
N ALA A 106 -24.12 18.76 2.98
CA ALA A 106 -24.88 20.02 2.98
C ALA A 106 -25.38 20.43 4.38
N ASN A 107 -24.85 19.83 5.45
CA ASN A 107 -25.21 20.18 6.81
C ASN A 107 -24.96 21.67 7.10
N THR A 108 -25.91 22.33 7.77
CA THR A 108 -25.82 23.76 8.07
C THR A 108 -24.81 24.09 9.17
N ALA A 109 -24.47 23.13 10.04
CA ALA A 109 -23.47 23.27 11.07
C ALA A 109 -22.11 22.76 10.58
N ALA A 110 -21.09 23.63 10.55
CA ALA A 110 -19.78 23.34 9.97
C ALA A 110 -19.06 22.13 10.61
N ASP A 111 -19.28 21.88 11.90
CA ASP A 111 -18.75 20.74 12.65
C ASP A 111 -19.49 19.42 12.37
N LYS A 112 -20.63 19.48 11.69
CA LYS A 112 -21.49 18.34 11.31
C LYS A 112 -21.51 18.06 9.81
N VAL A 113 -20.83 18.86 8.99
CA VAL A 113 -20.67 18.60 7.56
C VAL A 113 -19.88 17.31 7.35
N ASP A 114 -20.56 16.26 6.91
CA ASP A 114 -19.98 14.94 6.68
C ASP A 114 -19.72 14.72 5.18
N LYS A 115 -18.50 15.06 4.77
CA LYS A 115 -17.97 14.82 3.42
C LYS A 115 -17.27 13.47 3.29
N SER A 116 -17.53 12.53 4.20
CA SER A 116 -17.07 11.15 4.06
C SER A 116 -18.12 10.27 3.40
N SER A 117 -17.71 9.12 2.88
CA SER A 117 -18.62 8.13 2.30
C SER A 117 -19.01 7.03 3.27
N PHE A 118 -18.83 7.20 4.58
CA PHE A 118 -19.19 6.19 5.57
C PHE A 118 -19.78 6.77 6.86
N LYS A 119 -20.51 5.93 7.59
CA LYS A 119 -21.07 6.21 8.90
C LYS A 119 -20.98 4.96 9.76
N LEU A 120 -20.46 5.12 10.97
CA LEU A 120 -20.38 4.06 11.96
C LEU A 120 -21.51 4.25 12.98
N ASN A 121 -22.56 3.43 12.93
CA ASN A 121 -23.65 3.52 13.91
C ASN A 121 -23.25 2.88 15.26
N SER A 122 -22.40 1.85 15.19
CA SER A 122 -21.74 1.21 16.33
C SER A 122 -20.48 0.52 15.83
N ALA A 123 -19.64 0.03 16.74
CA ALA A 123 -18.42 -0.69 16.36
C ALA A 123 -18.68 -1.95 15.50
N SER A 124 -19.91 -2.46 15.48
CA SER A 124 -20.34 -3.62 14.68
C SER A 124 -21.37 -3.27 13.59
N ASP A 125 -21.56 -1.98 13.28
CA ASP A 125 -22.56 -1.50 12.32
C ASP A 125 -22.00 -0.34 11.48
N LEU A 126 -21.72 -0.65 10.22
CA LEU A 126 -21.14 0.26 9.25
C LEU A 126 -22.09 0.44 8.07
N SER A 127 -22.39 1.69 7.75
CA SER A 127 -23.00 2.09 6.48
C SER A 127 -21.99 2.84 5.64
N PHE A 128 -21.96 2.61 4.33
CA PHE A 128 -21.16 3.40 3.40
C PHE A 128 -21.87 3.58 2.06
N ARG A 129 -21.47 4.61 1.31
CA ARG A 129 -22.00 4.91 -0.01
C ARG A 129 -20.96 4.69 -1.10
N ARG A 130 -21.40 4.16 -2.23
CA ARG A 130 -20.57 3.90 -3.41
C ARG A 130 -21.30 4.31 -4.68
N VAL A 131 -20.53 4.60 -5.72
CA VAL A 131 -21.05 4.81 -7.07
C VAL A 131 -21.14 3.47 -7.79
N ARG A 132 -22.26 3.23 -8.46
CA ARG A 132 -22.44 2.12 -9.38
C ARG A 132 -22.23 2.60 -10.81
N TYR A 133 -21.48 1.80 -11.55
CA TYR A 133 -21.20 2.01 -12.96
C TYR A 133 -21.92 0.98 -13.82
N SER A 134 -22.20 1.36 -15.07
CA SER A 134 -22.53 0.43 -16.15
C SER A 134 -21.26 -0.28 -16.64
N ASP A 135 -21.43 -1.29 -17.50
CA ASP A 135 -20.32 -2.02 -18.11
C ASP A 135 -19.36 -1.11 -18.92
N ASN A 136 -19.85 0.07 -19.34
CA ASN A 136 -19.07 1.08 -20.08
C ASN A 136 -18.44 2.15 -19.17
N GLY A 137 -18.53 2.04 -17.84
CA GLY A 137 -17.98 3.01 -16.89
C GLY A 137 -18.83 4.28 -16.68
N VAL A 138 -20.01 4.35 -17.29
CA VAL A 138 -20.97 5.45 -17.11
C VAL A 138 -21.70 5.30 -15.78
N PHE A 139 -21.99 6.42 -15.12
CA PHE A 139 -22.79 6.45 -13.88
C PHE A 139 -24.16 5.79 -14.06
N VAL A 140 -24.59 5.06 -13.03
CA VAL A 140 -25.92 4.43 -12.97
C VAL A 140 -26.68 4.94 -11.75
N SER A 141 -26.09 4.79 -10.56
CA SER A 141 -26.70 5.14 -9.29
C SER A 141 -25.68 5.33 -8.17
N VAL A 142 -26.10 5.96 -7.08
CA VAL A 142 -25.42 5.90 -5.78
C VAL A 142 -26.13 4.88 -4.90
N GLU A 143 -25.38 3.92 -4.37
CA GLU A 143 -25.87 2.86 -3.50
C GLU A 143 -25.36 3.06 -2.07
N GLU A 144 -26.22 2.83 -1.08
CA GLU A 144 -25.83 2.73 0.32
C GLU A 144 -25.86 1.26 0.76
N VAL A 145 -24.70 0.77 1.15
CA VAL A 145 -24.50 -0.58 1.67
C VAL A 145 -24.33 -0.50 3.18
N ARG A 146 -25.00 -1.37 3.92
CA ARG A 146 -24.89 -1.48 5.37
C ARG A 146 -24.54 -2.91 5.78
N TRP A 147 -23.56 -3.03 6.66
CA TRP A 147 -23.14 -4.28 7.30
C TRP A 147 -23.33 -4.16 8.81
N TRP A 148 -24.06 -5.10 9.41
CA TRP A 148 -24.27 -5.10 10.85
C TRP A 148 -24.48 -6.50 11.42
N LEU A 149 -24.18 -6.64 12.71
CA LEU A 149 -24.46 -7.85 13.47
C LEU A 149 -25.84 -7.74 14.14
N ASP A 150 -26.73 -8.68 13.85
CA ASP A 150 -28.03 -8.84 14.50
C ASP A 150 -28.04 -10.15 15.31
N GLY A 151 -27.78 -10.05 16.61
CA GLY A 151 -27.53 -11.20 17.47
C GLY A 151 -26.28 -11.96 17.02
N LYS A 152 -26.46 -13.17 16.48
CA LYS A 152 -25.39 -13.99 15.89
C LYS A 152 -25.43 -14.07 14.37
N LYS A 153 -26.21 -13.19 13.72
CA LYS A 153 -26.40 -13.19 12.27
C LYS A 153 -25.78 -11.93 11.68
N LEU A 154 -24.80 -12.12 10.80
CA LEU A 154 -24.25 -11.03 10.02
C LEU A 154 -25.18 -10.73 8.86
N LYS A 155 -25.65 -9.49 8.84
CA LYS A 155 -26.57 -8.99 7.82
C LYS A 155 -25.87 -7.95 6.96
N ARG A 156 -26.23 -7.98 5.67
CA ARG A 156 -25.88 -6.97 4.68
C ARG A 156 -27.16 -6.49 4.04
N SER A 157 -27.25 -5.20 3.79
CA SER A 157 -28.33 -4.62 3.00
C SER A 157 -27.76 -3.61 2.01
N CYS A 158 -28.47 -3.43 0.91
CA CYS A 158 -28.14 -2.45 -0.10
C CYS A 158 -29.41 -1.68 -0.47
N ARG A 159 -29.31 -0.37 -0.66
CA ARG A 159 -30.39 0.46 -1.18
C ARG A 159 -29.84 1.50 -2.14
N THR A 160 -30.66 1.90 -3.10
CA THR A 160 -30.34 3.00 -4.00
C THR A 160 -30.68 4.33 -3.32
N VAL A 161 -29.74 5.27 -3.30
CA VAL A 161 -29.91 6.63 -2.76
C VAL A 161 -30.37 7.56 -3.87
N THR A 162 -29.64 7.59 -4.98
CA THR A 162 -29.98 8.34 -6.19
C THR A 162 -29.74 7.49 -7.42
N THR A 163 -30.57 7.67 -8.46
CA THR A 163 -30.46 6.93 -9.71
C THR A 163 -30.76 7.83 -10.89
N GLU A 164 -30.00 7.67 -11.98
CA GLU A 164 -30.30 8.31 -13.27
C GLU A 164 -31.10 7.39 -14.19
N THR A 165 -31.12 6.09 -13.89
CA THR A 165 -31.77 5.06 -14.73
C THR A 165 -32.78 4.24 -13.93
N THR A 166 -33.72 3.60 -14.62
CA THR A 166 -34.63 2.65 -13.99
C THR A 166 -33.85 1.39 -13.63
N ILE A 167 -33.61 1.17 -12.33
CA ILE A 167 -33.02 -0.06 -11.82
C ILE A 167 -34.06 -1.16 -11.93
N ALA A 168 -33.65 -2.34 -12.39
CA ALA A 168 -34.52 -3.49 -12.49
C ALA A 168 -35.10 -3.85 -11.10
N THR A 169 -36.36 -4.24 -11.05
CA THR A 169 -37.08 -4.50 -9.78
C THR A 169 -36.49 -5.68 -8.99
N ASP A 170 -35.76 -6.58 -9.65
CA ASP A 170 -35.06 -7.73 -9.08
C ASP A 170 -33.62 -7.42 -8.61
N ASP A 171 -33.11 -6.21 -8.85
CA ASP A 171 -31.77 -5.84 -8.43
C ASP A 171 -31.62 -5.90 -6.89
N PRO A 172 -30.53 -6.47 -6.35
CA PRO A 172 -30.31 -6.57 -4.90
C PRO A 172 -30.30 -5.21 -4.18
N CYS A 173 -30.09 -4.11 -4.91
CA CYS A 173 -30.11 -2.73 -4.43
C CYS A 173 -31.37 -1.94 -4.89
N SER A 174 -32.33 -2.58 -5.56
CA SER A 174 -33.54 -1.94 -6.15
C SER A 174 -34.55 -1.38 -5.15
N ALA A 175 -34.36 -1.66 -3.85
CA ALA A 175 -35.31 -1.29 -2.81
C ALA A 175 -35.51 0.23 -2.80
N THR A 176 -36.56 0.66 -3.49
CA THR A 176 -36.94 2.04 -3.66
C THR A 176 -37.50 2.56 -2.35
N ASP A 177 -37.15 3.81 -2.01
CA ASP A 177 -37.68 4.59 -0.87
C ASP A 177 -39.22 4.70 -0.92
N VAL A 178 -39.92 3.65 -0.48
CA VAL A 178 -41.24 3.83 0.10
C VAL A 178 -40.98 4.09 1.58
N ALA A 179 -41.25 5.30 2.06
CA ALA A 179 -41.10 5.68 3.46
C ALA A 179 -41.66 4.58 4.38
N GLY A 180 -40.79 3.87 5.08
CA GLY A 180 -41.15 2.75 5.97
C GLY A 180 -40.92 1.33 5.42
N ALA A 181 -40.45 1.16 4.18
CA ALA A 181 -40.05 -0.14 3.64
C ALA A 181 -38.74 -0.60 4.31
N THR A 182 -38.79 -1.75 4.97
CA THR A 182 -37.64 -2.35 5.64
C THR A 182 -36.62 -2.74 4.57
N GLN A 183 -35.42 -2.15 4.63
CA GLN A 183 -34.31 -2.50 3.75
C GLN A 183 -34.17 -4.02 3.65
N LYS A 184 -34.16 -4.60 2.44
CA LYS A 184 -34.08 -6.05 2.26
C LYS A 184 -32.73 -6.56 2.77
N ALA A 185 -32.70 -6.97 4.03
CA ALA A 185 -31.51 -7.47 4.69
C ALA A 185 -31.29 -8.93 4.31
N VAL A 186 -30.11 -9.24 3.78
CA VAL A 186 -29.67 -10.61 3.50
C VAL A 186 -28.76 -11.08 4.63
N THR A 187 -29.00 -12.28 5.13
CA THR A 187 -28.10 -12.92 6.11
C THR A 187 -26.96 -13.57 5.35
N TYR A 188 -25.73 -13.09 5.57
CA TYR A 188 -24.53 -13.60 4.91
C TYR A 188 -23.83 -14.69 5.71
N ALA A 189 -23.87 -14.59 7.04
CA ALA A 189 -23.32 -15.62 7.92
C ALA A 189 -24.15 -15.75 9.20
N GLU A 190 -24.22 -16.96 9.71
CA GLU A 190 -24.76 -17.28 11.02
C GLU A 190 -23.65 -17.70 11.97
N ASN A 191 -23.92 -17.63 13.27
CA ASN A 191 -22.95 -17.91 14.34
C ASN A 191 -21.73 -16.98 14.29
N VAL A 192 -21.97 -15.71 14.00
CA VAL A 192 -20.96 -14.66 14.16
C VAL A 192 -20.96 -14.21 15.62
N ASP A 193 -19.83 -14.41 16.30
CA ASP A 193 -19.66 -14.05 17.70
C ASP A 193 -19.39 -12.55 17.85
N SER A 194 -18.59 -11.97 16.95
CA SER A 194 -18.27 -10.55 16.97
C SER A 194 -17.88 -10.03 15.59
N LEU A 195 -18.30 -8.80 15.30
CA LEU A 195 -17.82 -8.00 14.19
C LEU A 195 -17.31 -6.67 14.74
N LEU A 196 -16.11 -6.25 14.37
CA LEU A 196 -15.56 -4.97 14.80
C LEU A 196 -14.98 -4.22 13.60
N PHE A 197 -15.44 -3.00 13.38
CA PHE A 197 -14.85 -2.04 12.46
C PHE A 197 -13.97 -1.06 13.24
N VAL A 198 -12.72 -0.93 12.84
CA VAL A 198 -11.75 0.01 13.40
C VAL A 198 -11.25 0.89 12.26
N MET A 199 -11.55 2.18 12.34
CA MET A 199 -11.07 3.14 11.34
C MET A 199 -9.63 3.50 11.64
N ALA A 200 -8.82 3.68 10.59
CA ALA A 200 -7.52 4.30 10.77
C ALA A 200 -7.74 5.74 11.24
N LYS A 201 -7.00 6.14 12.29
CA LYS A 201 -6.89 7.54 12.66
C LYS A 201 -6.39 8.30 11.42
N PRO A 202 -7.00 9.44 11.08
CA PRO A 202 -6.45 10.31 10.06
C PRO A 202 -4.97 10.61 10.40
N SER A 203 -4.05 10.09 9.59
CA SER A 203 -2.60 10.31 9.73
C SER A 203 -2.20 11.75 9.37
N VAL A 204 -3.20 12.55 8.97
CA VAL A 204 -3.09 13.79 8.21
C VAL A 204 -4.16 14.73 8.75
N THR A 205 -3.86 15.38 9.86
CA THR A 205 -4.65 16.54 10.30
C THR A 205 -4.41 17.76 9.40
N GLU A 206 -3.39 17.74 8.54
CA GLU A 206 -3.00 18.83 7.64
C GLU A 206 -2.46 18.25 6.32
N ASP A 207 -2.77 18.90 5.18
CA ASP A 207 -2.38 18.56 3.80
C ASP A 207 -0.98 17.95 3.65
N ALA A 208 -0.73 17.21 2.55
CA ALA A 208 0.59 16.65 2.22
C ALA A 208 1.72 17.62 2.60
N VAL A 209 2.46 17.30 3.67
CA VAL A 209 3.38 18.26 4.30
C VAL A 209 4.53 18.46 3.33
N GLN A 210 4.59 19.65 2.74
CA GLN A 210 5.72 20.04 1.90
C GLN A 210 6.95 20.22 2.80
N LEU A 211 7.90 19.31 2.66
CA LEU A 211 9.20 19.37 3.35
C LEU A 211 10.13 20.37 2.68
N PHE A 212 10.00 20.54 1.37
CA PHE A 212 10.80 21.48 0.59
C PHE A 212 10.04 22.01 -0.63
N PRO A 213 10.16 23.30 -0.97
CA PRO A 213 10.63 24.39 -0.11
C PRO A 213 9.70 24.56 1.09
N PRO A 214 10.21 24.95 2.28
CA PRO A 214 9.33 25.18 3.41
C PRO A 214 8.42 26.39 3.14
N SER A 215 7.17 26.33 3.60
CA SER A 215 6.10 27.35 3.38
C SER A 215 5.25 27.19 2.11
N ASN A 216 5.12 25.98 1.55
CA ASN A 216 4.27 25.69 0.37
C ASN A 216 4.65 26.49 -0.90
N GLY A 217 5.86 27.07 -0.95
CA GLY A 217 6.37 27.79 -2.11
C GLY A 217 6.94 26.88 -3.20
N ASP A 218 7.37 27.51 -4.30
CA ASP A 218 8.03 26.85 -5.44
C ASP A 218 9.47 27.35 -5.64
N GLU A 219 9.92 28.24 -4.76
CA GLU A 219 11.20 28.92 -4.88
C GLU A 219 12.33 28.06 -4.33
N PHE A 220 13.37 27.88 -5.14
CA PHE A 220 14.56 27.14 -4.76
C PHE A 220 15.73 27.67 -5.57
N MET A 221 16.93 27.33 -5.13
CA MET A 221 18.13 27.55 -5.92
C MET A 221 18.98 26.29 -5.95
N LEU A 222 19.74 26.14 -7.03
CA LEU A 222 20.79 25.14 -7.13
C LEU A 222 22.12 25.81 -6.85
N LEU A 223 22.96 25.12 -6.11
CA LEU A 223 24.26 25.61 -5.70
C LEU A 223 25.32 24.59 -6.09
N GLN A 224 26.31 25.07 -6.82
CA GLN A 224 27.48 24.28 -7.22
C GLN A 224 28.30 23.86 -6.00
N ARG A 225 28.91 22.68 -6.12
CA ARG A 225 29.85 22.15 -5.12
C ARG A 225 31.18 22.91 -5.19
N VAL A 226 31.62 23.53 -4.09
CA VAL A 226 32.78 24.46 -4.04
C VAL A 226 33.86 24.07 -3.03
N ASP A 227 33.74 22.90 -2.43
CA ASP A 227 34.50 22.40 -1.28
C ASP A 227 35.93 21.97 -1.62
N GLU A 228 36.27 21.80 -2.90
CA GLU A 228 37.63 21.46 -3.32
C GLU A 228 38.22 22.45 -4.35
N PRO A 229 39.37 23.08 -4.06
CA PRO A 229 40.04 24.03 -4.96
C PRO A 229 40.63 23.40 -6.25
N ALA A 230 40.51 22.07 -6.43
CA ALA A 230 41.05 21.34 -7.57
C ALA A 230 40.09 21.25 -8.79
N HIS A 231 38.87 21.79 -8.69
CA HIS A 231 37.86 21.70 -9.75
C HIS A 231 37.89 22.93 -10.68
N TYR A 232 38.82 22.95 -11.63
CA TYR A 232 38.99 24.07 -12.59
C TYR A 232 37.84 24.24 -13.61
N HIS A 233 36.89 23.30 -13.67
CA HIS A 233 35.70 23.38 -14.52
C HIS A 233 34.47 23.00 -13.71
N MET A 234 33.81 24.00 -13.13
CA MET A 234 32.52 23.86 -12.47
C MET A 234 31.40 24.20 -13.46
N MET A 235 30.29 23.49 -13.36
CA MET A 235 29.09 23.81 -14.12
C MET A 235 28.53 25.18 -13.75
N ASN A 236 28.01 25.91 -14.73
CA ASN A 236 27.37 27.20 -14.51
C ASN A 236 25.94 27.00 -13.99
N VAL A 237 25.61 27.72 -12.93
CA VAL A 237 24.27 27.71 -12.32
C VAL A 237 23.69 29.11 -12.31
N GLU A 238 22.60 29.31 -13.05
CA GLU A 238 21.82 30.55 -13.07
C GLU A 238 20.50 30.31 -12.34
N ASN A 239 20.27 31.00 -11.22
CA ASN A 239 19.07 30.87 -10.41
C ASN A 239 18.13 32.06 -10.65
N ASN A 240 16.84 31.79 -10.84
CA ASN A 240 15.78 32.78 -11.00
C ASN A 240 14.51 32.28 -10.31
N ASP A 241 14.25 32.73 -9.08
CA ASP A 241 13.10 32.42 -8.21
C ASP A 241 12.72 30.92 -8.15
N ASN A 242 11.93 30.44 -9.13
CA ASN A 242 11.43 29.07 -9.23
C ASN A 242 12.04 28.25 -10.37
N ILE A 243 13.11 28.76 -11.01
CA ILE A 243 13.81 28.15 -12.13
C ILE A 243 15.32 28.21 -11.87
N SER A 244 15.99 27.06 -11.96
CA SER A 244 17.44 27.00 -12.04
C SER A 244 17.87 26.48 -13.41
N THR A 245 18.75 27.22 -14.08
CA THR A 245 19.36 26.83 -15.36
C THR A 245 20.79 26.37 -15.13
N LEU A 246 21.10 25.17 -15.61
CA LEU A 246 22.39 24.52 -15.52
C LEU A 246 23.01 24.45 -16.92
N SER A 247 24.29 24.79 -17.06
CA SER A 247 25.01 24.74 -18.33
C SER A 247 26.53 24.56 -18.13
N GLY A 248 27.26 24.29 -19.21
CA GLY A 248 28.73 24.15 -19.14
C GLY A 248 29.15 22.93 -18.32
N PHE A 249 28.50 21.80 -18.55
CA PHE A 249 28.78 20.58 -17.80
C PHE A 249 30.22 20.09 -18.08
N ALA A 250 30.90 19.59 -17.06
CA ALA A 250 32.15 18.85 -17.28
C ALA A 250 31.87 17.55 -18.04
N TYR A 251 32.81 17.12 -18.87
CA TYR A 251 32.75 15.83 -19.56
C TYR A 251 33.54 14.77 -18.78
N ASN A 252 33.01 13.54 -18.72
CA ASN A 252 33.60 12.38 -18.04
C ASN A 252 34.33 11.46 -19.05
N TYR A 253 34.93 12.05 -20.08
CA TYR A 253 35.57 11.33 -21.18
C TYR A 253 36.89 12.02 -21.55
N GLU A 254 38.00 11.29 -21.56
CA GLU A 254 39.29 11.84 -21.98
C GLU A 254 39.48 11.62 -23.48
N ASP A 255 39.32 12.69 -24.27
CA ASP A 255 39.42 12.63 -25.74
C ASP A 255 40.77 12.06 -26.22
N ASN A 256 41.86 12.41 -25.53
CA ASN A 256 43.22 11.97 -25.88
C ASN A 256 43.45 10.47 -25.64
N ALA A 257 42.83 9.93 -24.59
CA ALA A 257 42.97 8.51 -24.22
C ALA A 257 41.83 7.65 -24.78
N ALA A 258 40.78 8.27 -25.33
CA ALA A 258 39.53 7.64 -25.75
C ALA A 258 38.89 6.76 -24.65
N THR A 259 39.03 7.17 -23.40
CA THR A 259 38.58 6.42 -22.23
C THR A 259 37.66 7.24 -21.35
N ASN A 260 36.67 6.57 -20.76
CA ASN A 260 35.82 7.15 -19.73
C ASN A 260 36.66 7.47 -18.48
N VAL A 261 36.51 8.68 -17.96
CA VAL A 261 37.13 9.10 -16.70
C VAL A 261 36.08 8.97 -15.59
N ASN A 262 36.27 7.97 -14.75
CA ASN A 262 35.37 7.64 -13.64
C ASN A 262 36.08 7.84 -12.29
N THR A 263 36.77 8.96 -12.10
CA THR A 263 37.28 9.32 -10.77
C THR A 263 36.18 10.01 -9.97
N PRO A 264 36.13 9.85 -8.63
CA PRO A 264 35.23 10.61 -7.78
C PRO A 264 35.26 12.11 -8.09
N GLU A 265 36.46 12.68 -8.27
CA GLU A 265 36.62 14.11 -8.56
C GLU A 265 35.92 14.55 -9.86
N THR A 266 35.83 13.68 -10.86
CA THR A 266 35.11 13.98 -12.12
C THR A 266 33.60 13.79 -12.01
N ALA A 267 33.14 12.88 -11.14
CA ALA A 267 31.73 12.70 -10.85
C ALA A 267 31.16 13.84 -9.99
N GLU A 268 32.00 14.47 -9.18
CA GLU A 268 31.63 15.55 -8.26
C GLU A 268 31.54 16.94 -8.92
N ARG A 269 32.25 17.17 -10.03
CA ARG A 269 32.24 18.46 -10.77
C ARG A 269 30.87 18.88 -11.30
N ASN A 270 30.02 17.90 -11.55
CA ASN A 270 28.67 18.07 -12.09
C ASN A 270 27.60 17.77 -11.04
N GLN A 271 27.88 18.12 -9.79
CA GLN A 271 26.92 18.02 -8.70
C GLN A 271 26.48 19.40 -8.24
N VAL A 272 25.17 19.56 -8.08
CA VAL A 272 24.57 20.74 -7.48
C VAL A 272 23.65 20.33 -6.35
N TYR A 273 23.73 21.00 -5.21
CA TYR A 273 22.81 20.79 -4.12
C TYR A 273 21.62 21.74 -4.22
N VAL A 274 20.52 21.30 -3.62
CA VAL A 274 19.27 22.03 -3.54
C VAL A 274 19.27 22.86 -2.26
N ALA A 275 18.94 24.14 -2.38
CA ALA A 275 18.80 25.05 -1.25
C ALA A 275 17.59 25.97 -1.40
N GLU A 276 17.15 26.56 -0.29
CA GLU A 276 16.18 27.66 -0.34
C GLU A 276 16.67 28.81 -1.19
N ASN A 277 15.74 29.51 -1.84
CA ASN A 277 16.01 30.75 -2.54
C ASN A 277 16.75 31.76 -1.62
N ASN A 278 17.71 32.50 -2.18
CA ASN A 278 18.59 33.44 -1.45
C ASN A 278 19.56 32.81 -0.42
N SER A 279 19.86 31.52 -0.52
CA SER A 279 20.91 30.90 0.31
C SER A 279 22.31 31.39 -0.09
N ASP A 280 23.18 31.61 0.89
CA ASP A 280 24.60 31.91 0.64
C ASP A 280 25.28 30.74 -0.09
N ILE A 281 26.18 31.06 -1.03
CA ILE A 281 27.08 30.08 -1.64
C ILE A 281 28.09 29.64 -0.57
N LEU A 282 27.94 28.40 -0.08
CA LEU A 282 28.76 27.82 0.97
C LEU A 282 29.34 26.47 0.53
N PRO A 283 30.47 26.05 1.14
CA PRO A 283 30.98 24.69 0.99
C PRO A 283 29.91 23.64 1.34
N TRP A 284 29.93 22.50 0.64
CA TRP A 284 28.90 21.46 0.72
C TRP A 284 28.51 21.10 2.16
N ASN A 285 29.50 20.77 2.98
CA ASN A 285 29.29 20.35 4.37
C ASN A 285 28.51 21.39 5.18
N THR A 286 28.76 22.67 4.93
CA THR A 286 28.17 23.80 5.65
C THR A 286 26.77 24.09 5.11
N ALA A 287 26.60 24.00 3.79
CA ALA A 287 25.31 24.22 3.17
C ALA A 287 24.30 23.12 3.49
N CYS A 288 24.77 21.86 3.55
CA CYS A 288 23.96 20.70 3.87
C CYS A 288 23.55 20.64 5.35
N THR A 289 24.39 21.17 6.25
CA THR A 289 24.08 21.20 7.69
C THR A 289 23.12 22.33 8.10
N LYS A 290 22.81 23.29 7.21
CA LYS A 290 21.78 24.31 7.47
C LYS A 290 20.42 23.63 7.66
N LYS A 291 19.75 23.95 8.78
CA LYS A 291 18.50 23.31 9.24
C LYS A 291 17.40 23.18 8.18
N LYS A 292 17.38 24.08 7.19
CA LYS A 292 16.34 24.14 6.16
C LYS A 292 16.66 23.38 4.86
N ASN A 293 17.90 22.93 4.69
CA ASN A 293 18.35 22.11 3.56
C ASN A 293 18.60 20.64 3.97
N LYS A 294 18.30 20.33 5.24
CA LYS A 294 18.58 19.05 5.90
C LYS A 294 17.27 18.28 6.11
N PHE A 295 17.22 17.04 5.66
CA PHE A 295 16.04 16.19 5.71
C PHE A 295 16.28 14.94 6.56
N THR A 296 15.22 14.50 7.25
CA THR A 296 15.16 13.19 7.91
C THR A 296 14.03 12.38 7.30
N LEU A 297 14.37 11.29 6.64
CA LEU A 297 13.42 10.36 6.03
C LEU A 297 13.15 9.23 7.01
N LYS A 298 11.89 9.04 7.38
CA LYS A 298 11.45 8.05 8.37
C LYS A 298 11.08 6.72 7.69
N PRO A 299 11.30 5.58 8.38
CA PRO A 299 11.00 4.28 7.83
C PRO A 299 9.51 4.16 7.46
N HIS A 300 9.25 3.55 6.32
CA HIS A 300 7.91 3.27 5.78
C HIS A 300 7.02 4.50 5.52
N VAL A 301 7.55 5.73 5.64
CA VAL A 301 6.83 6.93 5.22
C VAL A 301 6.99 7.10 3.71
N VAL A 302 5.89 7.39 3.01
CA VAL A 302 5.92 7.68 1.58
C VAL A 302 6.20 9.15 1.36
N TYR A 303 7.18 9.43 0.52
CA TYR A 303 7.56 10.76 0.08
C TYR A 303 7.33 10.89 -1.42
N GLU A 304 7.02 12.09 -1.87
CA GLU A 304 6.92 12.48 -3.27
C GLU A 304 7.95 13.57 -3.56
N LEU A 305 8.84 13.28 -4.51
CA LEU A 305 9.77 14.24 -5.08
C LEU A 305 9.25 14.61 -6.47
N SER A 306 9.02 15.90 -6.72
CA SER A 306 8.51 16.37 -8.01
C SER A 306 9.19 17.64 -8.49
N PHE A 307 9.41 17.77 -9.79
CA PHE A 307 9.94 18.97 -10.44
C PHE A 307 9.52 18.97 -11.92
N SER A 308 9.77 20.07 -12.63
CA SER A 308 9.55 20.18 -14.08
C SER A 308 10.86 20.40 -14.82
N LEU A 309 11.02 19.70 -15.95
CA LEU A 309 12.10 19.82 -16.92
C LEU A 309 11.52 20.33 -18.24
N PRO A 310 11.32 21.64 -18.41
CA PRO A 310 10.84 22.20 -19.66
C PRO A 310 11.82 21.93 -20.79
N TYR A 311 11.28 21.84 -22.01
CA TYR A 311 12.09 21.73 -23.22
C TYR A 311 12.97 22.98 -23.40
N THR A 312 14.28 22.76 -23.63
CA THR A 312 15.27 23.84 -23.70
C THR A 312 15.62 24.26 -25.12
N GLY A 313 15.19 23.51 -26.14
CA GLY A 313 15.38 23.91 -27.53
C GLY A 313 14.54 25.14 -27.86
N ALA A 314 15.18 26.16 -28.45
CA ALA A 314 14.50 27.32 -29.01
C ALA A 314 14.13 27.04 -30.47
N ASP A 315 13.18 27.81 -31.01
CA ASP A 315 12.70 27.79 -32.41
C ASP A 315 13.69 27.16 -33.43
N ASN A 316 13.47 25.89 -33.76
CA ASN A 316 14.23 25.09 -34.74
C ASN A 316 15.71 24.77 -34.42
N GLN A 317 16.17 24.96 -33.19
CA GLN A 317 17.49 24.47 -32.73
C GLN A 317 17.34 23.56 -31.51
N ALA A 318 17.70 22.29 -31.71
CA ALA A 318 17.80 21.32 -30.63
C ALA A 318 18.93 21.73 -29.67
N ASP A 319 18.62 21.80 -28.37
CA ASP A 319 19.64 21.97 -27.35
C ASP A 319 20.51 20.70 -27.31
N PRO A 320 21.86 20.81 -27.24
CA PRO A 320 22.73 19.64 -27.23
C PRO A 320 22.43 18.61 -26.13
N VAL A 321 21.77 19.02 -25.04
CA VAL A 321 21.30 18.10 -23.98
C VAL A 321 20.29 17.07 -24.49
N GLN A 322 19.63 17.33 -25.61
CA GLN A 322 18.67 16.42 -26.24
C GLN A 322 19.35 15.21 -26.90
N MET A 323 20.67 15.28 -27.08
CA MET A 323 21.49 14.13 -27.52
C MET A 323 21.83 13.17 -26.37
N PHE A 324 21.27 13.39 -25.18
CA PHE A 324 21.42 12.50 -24.03
C PHE A 324 21.12 11.05 -24.40
N ALA A 325 22.07 10.15 -24.12
CA ALA A 325 21.94 8.72 -24.41
C ALA A 325 21.74 7.92 -23.11
N PRO A 326 20.51 7.44 -22.82
CA PRO A 326 20.25 6.59 -21.66
C PRO A 326 21.16 5.36 -21.65
N GLY A 327 21.72 5.03 -20.48
CA GLY A 327 22.64 3.91 -20.31
C GLY A 327 24.11 4.24 -20.63
N ARG A 328 24.37 5.40 -21.26
CA ARG A 328 25.71 5.97 -21.37
C ARG A 328 25.82 7.18 -20.44
N ASP A 329 25.01 8.20 -20.68
CA ASP A 329 24.96 9.40 -19.86
C ASP A 329 24.03 9.21 -18.65
N HIS A 330 24.22 10.02 -17.62
CA HIS A 330 23.52 9.90 -16.35
C HIS A 330 23.00 11.26 -15.88
N MET A 331 21.71 11.32 -15.55
CA MET A 331 21.16 12.41 -14.73
C MET A 331 20.36 11.80 -13.60
N SER A 332 20.63 12.26 -12.39
CA SER A 332 19.96 11.74 -11.21
C SER A 332 19.68 12.82 -10.19
N ILE A 333 18.66 12.58 -9.38
CA ILE A 333 18.39 13.33 -8.17
C ILE A 333 18.33 12.35 -7.01
N GLY A 334 18.95 12.72 -5.90
CA GLY A 334 18.92 11.89 -4.72
C GLY A 334 19.34 12.63 -3.47
N PHE A 335 19.63 11.85 -2.45
CA PHE A 335 20.03 12.33 -1.15
C PHE A 335 21.51 12.06 -0.92
N ARG A 336 22.14 12.94 -0.16
CA ARG A 336 23.56 12.91 0.17
C ARG A 336 23.78 13.25 1.62
N ASN A 337 24.78 12.63 2.22
CA ASN A 337 25.26 12.99 3.55
C ASN A 337 26.00 14.35 3.51
N SER A 338 26.33 14.86 4.69
CA SER A 338 27.09 16.11 4.84
C SER A 338 28.50 16.06 4.26
N ASP A 339 29.04 14.87 3.96
CA ASP A 339 30.31 14.64 3.27
C ASP A 339 30.17 14.47 1.75
N GLY A 340 28.95 14.55 1.20
CA GLY A 340 28.69 14.38 -0.23
C GLY A 340 28.52 12.93 -0.68
N THR A 341 28.57 11.96 0.22
CA THR A 341 28.37 10.53 -0.11
C THR A 341 26.89 10.15 -0.18
N ILE A 342 26.59 9.07 -0.88
CA ILE A 342 25.23 8.49 -0.94
C ILE A 342 24.96 7.73 0.38
N PRO A 343 23.82 7.94 1.05
CA PRO A 343 23.43 7.18 2.24
C PRO A 343 23.39 5.67 1.97
N ALA A 344 23.78 4.86 2.96
CA ALA A 344 23.82 3.41 2.82
C ALA A 344 22.44 2.83 2.47
N GLY A 345 22.37 1.99 1.43
CA GLY A 345 21.13 1.37 0.97
C GLY A 345 20.18 2.32 0.22
N TRP A 346 20.64 3.52 -0.13
CA TRP A 346 19.90 4.47 -0.95
C TRP A 346 20.42 4.46 -2.40
N ASN A 347 19.52 4.67 -3.36
CA ASN A 347 19.85 4.87 -4.76
C ASN A 347 19.17 6.14 -5.27
N ASP A 348 19.83 6.85 -6.16
CA ASP A 348 19.25 8.04 -6.78
C ASP A 348 18.13 7.69 -7.77
N PHE A 349 17.24 8.65 -7.99
CA PHE A 349 16.25 8.59 -9.04
C PHE A 349 16.81 9.13 -10.33
N LEU A 350 16.82 8.27 -11.35
CA LEU A 350 17.19 8.66 -12.70
C LEU A 350 16.07 9.48 -13.34
N PHE A 351 16.47 10.50 -14.10
CA PHE A 351 15.56 11.25 -14.95
C PHE A 351 16.23 11.59 -16.28
N TYR A 352 15.43 11.99 -17.25
CA TYR A 352 15.89 12.31 -18.59
C TYR A 352 15.39 13.69 -19.03
N PRO A 353 16.18 14.42 -19.84
CA PRO A 353 15.78 15.70 -20.38
C PRO A 353 14.56 15.53 -21.29
N SER A 354 13.79 16.61 -21.44
CA SER A 354 12.64 16.61 -22.35
C SER A 354 13.13 16.64 -23.79
N VAL A 355 12.72 15.64 -24.57
CA VAL A 355 13.18 15.42 -25.96
C VAL A 355 12.40 16.22 -27.02
N SER A 356 11.27 16.82 -26.64
CA SER A 356 10.47 17.66 -27.52
C SER A 356 9.64 18.68 -26.73
N SER A 357 9.14 19.71 -27.40
CA SER A 357 8.24 20.73 -26.81
C SER A 357 6.90 20.17 -26.34
N ASN A 358 6.50 18.99 -26.82
CA ASN A 358 5.24 18.33 -26.46
C ASN A 358 5.43 17.25 -25.36
N ALA A 359 6.67 16.98 -24.94
CA ALA A 359 6.94 16.02 -23.90
C ALA A 359 6.40 16.54 -22.55
N SER A 360 5.89 15.63 -21.71
CA SER A 360 5.52 15.99 -20.34
C SER A 360 6.75 16.56 -19.64
N GLU A 361 6.64 17.78 -19.11
CA GLU A 361 7.75 18.42 -18.40
C GLU A 361 7.86 17.89 -16.96
N LYS A 362 6.74 17.46 -16.36
CA LYS A 362 6.69 17.05 -14.96
C LYS A 362 7.41 15.72 -14.75
N ARG A 363 8.22 15.66 -13.70
CA ARG A 363 8.84 14.46 -13.14
C ARG A 363 8.29 14.29 -11.74
N THR A 364 7.76 13.12 -11.43
CA THR A 364 7.24 12.78 -10.09
C THR A 364 7.77 11.40 -9.71
N MET A 365 8.36 11.31 -8.53
CA MET A 365 8.92 10.08 -7.98
C MET A 365 8.32 9.87 -6.60
N ARG A 366 7.82 8.65 -6.34
CA ARG A 366 7.30 8.26 -5.03
C ARG A 366 8.19 7.18 -4.44
N PHE A 367 8.55 7.32 -3.18
CA PHE A 367 9.47 6.40 -2.52
C PHE A 367 9.20 6.29 -1.03
N SER A 368 9.72 5.23 -0.42
CA SER A 368 9.81 5.05 1.02
C SER A 368 11.17 4.48 1.37
N VAL A 369 11.59 4.68 2.62
CA VAL A 369 12.86 4.15 3.13
C VAL A 369 12.61 2.99 4.10
N ALA A 370 13.47 1.98 4.08
CA ALA A 370 13.35 0.84 4.99
C ALA A 370 13.84 1.17 6.41
N ASN A 371 14.89 1.99 6.51
CA ASN A 371 15.46 2.48 7.77
C ASN A 371 15.41 4.01 7.78
N THR A 372 15.48 4.60 8.97
CA THR A 372 15.62 6.07 9.09
C THR A 372 16.90 6.52 8.38
N ILE A 373 16.78 7.49 7.49
CA ILE A 373 17.92 8.19 6.88
C ILE A 373 17.91 9.61 7.46
N GLU A 374 18.88 9.90 8.31
CA GLU A 374 18.99 11.18 9.00
C GLU A 374 19.98 12.08 8.27
N ASP A 375 19.76 13.39 8.41
CA ASP A 375 20.79 14.39 8.13
C ASP A 375 21.28 14.44 6.68
N VAL A 376 20.36 14.26 5.74
CA VAL A 376 20.67 14.24 4.31
C VAL A 376 20.18 15.48 3.56
N CYS A 377 20.84 15.78 2.45
CA CYS A 377 20.54 16.90 1.58
C CYS A 377 20.24 16.42 0.17
N MET A 378 19.37 17.14 -0.52
CA MET A 378 18.99 16.78 -1.89
C MET A 378 20.00 17.36 -2.89
N ALA A 379 20.38 16.55 -3.88
CA ALA A 379 21.34 16.93 -4.90
C ALA A 379 20.99 16.35 -6.26
N PHE A 380 21.31 17.12 -7.30
CA PHE A 380 21.33 16.67 -8.68
C PHE A 380 22.76 16.29 -9.07
N THR A 381 22.90 15.17 -9.76
CA THR A 381 24.18 14.68 -10.29
C THR A 381 24.06 14.46 -11.79
N PHE A 382 25.04 14.93 -12.54
CA PHE A 382 25.13 14.73 -13.99
C PHE A 382 26.46 14.06 -14.35
N VAL A 383 26.41 13.02 -15.17
CA VAL A 383 27.62 12.36 -15.70
C VAL A 383 27.45 12.27 -17.21
N ASN A 384 28.30 12.99 -17.94
CA ASN A 384 28.16 13.14 -19.38
C ASN A 384 29.40 12.55 -20.06
N TYR A 385 29.22 11.50 -20.85
CA TYR A 385 30.30 10.87 -21.64
C TYR A 385 30.25 11.26 -23.11
N LEU A 386 29.16 11.89 -23.55
CA LEU A 386 29.07 12.49 -24.87
C LEU A 386 29.57 13.94 -24.83
N SER A 387 30.58 14.24 -25.63
CA SER A 387 31.12 15.59 -25.75
C SER A 387 30.06 16.61 -26.19
N ALA A 388 29.07 16.23 -27.01
CA ALA A 388 28.03 17.16 -27.43
C ALA A 388 27.19 17.72 -26.26
N ILE A 389 26.99 16.97 -25.17
CA ILE A 389 26.09 17.37 -24.07
C ILE A 389 26.68 18.50 -23.20
N HIS A 390 28.00 18.68 -23.21
CA HIS A 390 28.69 19.62 -22.31
C HIS A 390 28.22 21.07 -22.49
N ASP A 391 27.88 21.46 -23.72
CA ASP A 391 27.35 22.78 -24.10
C ASP A 391 25.82 22.90 -23.93
N GLY A 392 25.17 21.80 -23.53
CA GLY A 392 23.72 21.76 -23.34
C GLY A 392 23.25 22.55 -22.13
N LYS A 393 21.93 22.82 -22.09
CA LYS A 393 21.29 23.50 -20.97
C LYS A 393 20.16 22.66 -20.38
N ILE A 394 20.10 22.61 -19.06
CA ILE A 394 18.99 21.99 -18.30
C ILE A 394 18.31 23.07 -17.49
N LYS A 395 16.98 23.15 -17.59
CA LYS A 395 16.16 23.99 -16.74
C LYS A 395 15.39 23.11 -15.78
N ILE A 396 15.43 23.42 -14.49
CA ILE A 396 14.67 22.74 -13.45
C ILE A 396 13.70 23.76 -12.86
N LYS A 397 12.41 23.41 -12.76
CA LYS A 397 11.37 24.27 -12.20
C LYS A 397 10.58 23.58 -11.09
N SER A 398 10.02 24.39 -10.18
CA SER A 398 9.03 23.95 -9.17
C SER A 398 9.43 22.65 -8.44
N LEU A 399 10.67 22.57 -7.98
CA LEU A 399 11.16 21.42 -7.22
C LEU A 399 10.44 21.35 -5.88
N LYS A 400 9.89 20.18 -5.54
CA LYS A 400 9.15 19.93 -4.30
C LYS A 400 9.47 18.58 -3.73
N LEU A 401 9.66 18.53 -2.42
CA LEU A 401 9.64 17.30 -1.63
C LEU A 401 8.45 17.35 -0.68
N ARG A 402 7.58 16.36 -0.78
CA ARG A 402 6.37 16.25 0.04
C ARG A 402 6.37 14.94 0.78
N GLN A 403 5.96 14.98 2.03
CA GLN A 403 5.55 13.77 2.74
C GLN A 403 4.10 13.47 2.33
N LEU A 404 3.88 12.32 1.70
CA LEU A 404 2.54 11.90 1.33
C LEU A 404 1.83 11.26 2.52
N ALA A 405 0.57 11.63 2.65
CA ALA A 405 -0.43 11.18 3.59
C ALA A 405 -0.70 9.66 3.63
N THR A 406 -0.22 8.90 2.66
CA THR A 406 -0.82 7.62 2.29
C THR A 406 0.20 6.48 2.27
N ALA A 407 0.38 5.81 3.42
CA ALA A 407 0.80 4.41 3.53
C ALA A 407 0.82 3.88 4.97
N ASN A 408 0.93 4.74 5.99
CA ASN A 408 0.98 4.34 7.39
C ASN A 408 -0.35 4.64 8.09
N TYR A 409 -1.12 3.58 8.37
CA TYR A 409 -2.38 3.66 9.11
C TYR A 409 -2.13 3.37 10.58
N THR A 410 -2.53 4.26 11.49
CA THR A 410 -2.61 3.92 12.93
C THR A 410 -4.06 3.60 13.28
N PHE A 411 -4.28 2.48 13.97
CA PHE A 411 -5.59 2.04 14.40
C PHE A 411 -5.66 2.21 15.93
N ASP A 412 -5.83 3.47 16.37
CA ASP A 412 -5.96 3.86 17.77
C ASP A 412 -7.45 3.98 18.17
N ASP A 413 -7.74 4.24 19.45
CA ASP A 413 -9.09 4.54 19.97
C ASP A 413 -9.59 5.93 19.51
N TRP A 414 -9.72 6.10 18.19
CA TRP A 414 -10.31 7.27 17.57
C TRP A 414 -11.75 6.95 17.16
N SER A 415 -12.69 7.79 17.59
CA SER A 415 -14.10 7.66 17.23
C SER A 415 -14.43 8.61 16.06
N PRO A 416 -14.69 8.10 14.85
CA PRO A 416 -15.01 8.92 13.68
C PRO A 416 -16.23 9.83 13.91
N GLU A 417 -17.22 9.32 14.64
CA GLU A 417 -18.47 10.03 14.90
C GLU A 417 -18.31 11.17 15.92
N SER A 418 -17.22 11.18 16.69
CA SER A 418 -16.85 12.33 17.54
C SER A 418 -16.08 13.43 16.80
N SER A 419 -15.64 13.17 15.57
CA SER A 419 -14.81 14.08 14.75
C SER A 419 -15.24 14.03 13.28
N ILE A 420 -16.53 14.32 13.03
CA ILE A 420 -17.15 14.26 11.70
C ILE A 420 -16.32 14.95 10.59
N PRO A 421 -15.78 16.17 10.79
CA PRO A 421 -15.00 16.84 9.74
C PRO A 421 -13.72 16.11 9.33
N GLN A 422 -13.18 15.27 10.21
CA GLN A 422 -11.97 14.49 9.96
C GLN A 422 -12.24 13.14 9.29
N LYS A 423 -13.51 12.69 9.24
CA LYS A 423 -13.88 11.41 8.63
C LYS A 423 -13.42 11.30 7.18
N LYS A 424 -13.49 12.39 6.41
CA LYS A 424 -13.02 12.45 5.01
C LYS A 424 -11.55 12.05 4.84
N ASN A 425 -10.72 12.21 5.87
CA ASN A 425 -9.29 11.92 5.84
C ASN A 425 -8.95 10.47 6.29
N VAL A 426 -9.95 9.63 6.54
CA VAL A 426 -9.72 8.21 6.86
C VAL A 426 -9.29 7.47 5.60
N LYS A 427 -8.07 6.92 5.62
CA LYS A 427 -7.43 6.28 4.46
C LYS A 427 -7.40 4.75 4.52
N ALA A 428 -7.81 4.15 5.63
CA ALA A 428 -8.00 2.71 5.74
C ALA A 428 -9.00 2.34 6.83
N MET A 429 -9.50 1.13 6.70
CA MET A 429 -10.35 0.47 7.67
C MET A 429 -9.79 -0.90 7.96
N LYS A 430 -9.87 -1.30 9.22
CA LYS A 430 -9.61 -2.66 9.67
C LYS A 430 -10.92 -3.26 10.14
N PHE A 431 -11.23 -4.48 9.75
CA PHE A 431 -12.33 -5.21 10.35
C PHE A 431 -11.86 -6.54 10.93
N ILE A 432 -12.49 -6.92 12.04
CA ILE A 432 -12.23 -8.15 12.77
C ILE A 432 -13.53 -8.93 12.85
N LEU A 433 -13.55 -10.11 12.24
CA LEU A 433 -14.69 -11.02 12.24
C LEU A 433 -14.33 -12.27 13.03
N LYS A 434 -15.19 -12.64 13.98
CA LYS A 434 -15.10 -13.90 14.72
C LYS A 434 -16.37 -14.71 14.51
N THR A 435 -16.21 -15.94 14.06
CA THR A 435 -17.30 -16.89 13.84
C THR A 435 -17.13 -18.09 14.77
N SER A 436 -18.21 -18.75 15.15
CA SER A 436 -18.19 -20.00 15.92
C SER A 436 -19.00 -21.11 15.27
N GLN A 437 -18.49 -22.34 15.32
CA GLN A 437 -19.18 -23.56 14.91
C GLN A 437 -18.91 -24.63 15.96
N ASN A 438 -19.96 -25.16 16.59
CA ASN A 438 -19.87 -26.25 17.57
C ASN A 438 -18.85 -26.02 18.70
N GLY A 439 -18.67 -24.76 19.14
CA GLY A 439 -17.74 -24.38 20.20
C GLY A 439 -16.31 -24.09 19.73
N GLU A 440 -16.00 -24.29 18.44
CA GLU A 440 -14.73 -23.89 17.82
C GLU A 440 -14.89 -22.54 17.11
N SER A 441 -13.86 -21.71 17.10
CA SER A 441 -13.93 -20.35 16.53
C SER A 441 -12.98 -20.12 15.36
N GLY A 442 -13.46 -19.46 14.31
CA GLY A 442 -12.65 -18.85 13.27
C GLY A 442 -12.48 -17.35 13.52
N ARG A 443 -11.32 -16.79 13.17
CA ARG A 443 -11.06 -15.34 13.25
C ARG A 443 -10.36 -14.87 11.98
N VAL A 444 -10.88 -13.81 11.39
CA VAL A 444 -10.25 -13.09 10.29
C VAL A 444 -10.07 -11.63 10.68
N GLU A 445 -8.89 -11.10 10.41
CA GLU A 445 -8.55 -9.68 10.53
C GLU A 445 -8.05 -9.23 9.16
N THR A 446 -8.68 -8.19 8.61
CA THR A 446 -8.38 -7.71 7.25
C THR A 446 -8.32 -6.20 7.23
N PHE A 447 -7.42 -5.68 6.41
CA PHE A 447 -7.21 -4.26 6.17
C PHE A 447 -7.71 -3.91 4.77
N VAL A 448 -8.44 -2.80 4.67
CA VAL A 448 -8.96 -2.25 3.41
C VAL A 448 -8.50 -0.81 3.29
N ALA A 449 -7.77 -0.50 2.22
CA ALA A 449 -7.39 0.87 1.90
C ALA A 449 -8.61 1.62 1.34
N LEU A 450 -8.78 2.87 1.79
CA LEU A 450 -9.84 3.79 1.36
C LEU A 450 -9.17 5.03 0.74
N PRO A 451 -8.62 4.93 -0.48
CA PRO A 451 -7.74 5.97 -1.03
C PRO A 451 -8.44 7.32 -1.21
N SER A 452 -9.73 7.31 -1.57
CA SER A 452 -10.56 8.50 -1.79
C SER A 452 -11.83 8.42 -0.96
N ASN A 453 -11.84 9.08 0.19
CA ASN A 453 -13.00 9.15 1.08
C ASN A 453 -13.58 10.57 1.18
N GLY A 454 -12.82 11.59 0.75
CA GLY A 454 -13.27 12.97 0.61
C GLY A 454 -13.29 13.48 -0.84
N PRO A 455 -13.78 14.72 -1.06
CA PRO A 455 -13.93 15.33 -2.39
C PRO A 455 -12.64 15.83 -3.06
N GLU A 456 -11.50 15.83 -2.35
CA GLU A 456 -10.24 16.42 -2.82
C GLU A 456 -9.09 15.39 -2.84
N ASP A 457 -9.42 14.10 -2.79
CA ASP A 457 -8.45 12.99 -2.73
C ASP A 457 -8.05 12.41 -4.10
#